data_AF-A0A7W8HHW4-F1
#
_entry.id   AF-A0A7W8HHW4-F1
#
_cell.length_a   1.000
_cell.length_b   1.000
_cell.length_c   1.000
_cell.angle_alpha   90.00
_cell.angle_beta   90.00
_cell.angle_gamma   90.00
#
_symmetry.space_group_name_H-M   'P 1'
#
loop_
_entity.id
_entity.type
_entity.pdbx_description
1 polymer ?
#
loop_
_entity_poly.entity_id
_entity_poly.type
_entity_poly.pdbx_seq_one_letter_code
_entity_poly.pdbx_strand_id
1 'polypeptide(L)'
;MSLSIKAIDRLFERLAATYGAGWTRQWADVPMADVKTAWAHELATFANSLHRIAWALENLPPKCPNVIEFKALCRLAPAPDVPMLPMPKADPERVKAELAKLGHVPGVKRQAPSGIDHKAWARRIVARHDAGEKLSPTTVRFAREALRSHLVPEAV
;
A
#
# COMPACT_ATOMS: atom_id res chain seq x y z
N MET A 1 -24.08 -16.24 2.43
CA MET A 1 -24.95 -15.04 2.53
C MET A 1 -24.99 -14.42 1.15
N SER A 2 -26.17 -14.21 0.54
CA SER A 2 -26.34 -13.58 -0.79
C SER A 2 -26.78 -12.12 -0.65
N LEU A 3 -26.54 -11.28 -1.67
CA LEU A 3 -27.11 -9.94 -1.69
C LEU A 3 -28.65 -10.00 -1.81
N SER A 4 -29.36 -9.00 -1.29
CA SER A 4 -30.83 -8.94 -1.41
C SER A 4 -31.25 -8.75 -2.88
N ILE A 5 -32.25 -9.52 -3.33
CA ILE A 5 -32.79 -9.47 -4.70
C ILE A 5 -33.27 -8.06 -5.05
N LYS A 6 -33.91 -7.34 -4.12
CA LYS A 6 -34.35 -5.95 -4.33
C LYS A 6 -33.20 -4.99 -4.64
N ALA A 7 -32.01 -5.23 -4.07
CA ALA A 7 -30.84 -4.41 -4.36
C ALA A 7 -30.28 -4.70 -5.76
N ILE A 8 -30.32 -5.96 -6.19
CA ILE A 8 -29.95 -6.37 -7.55
C ILE A 8 -30.93 -5.81 -8.58
N ASP A 9 -32.24 -5.79 -8.30
CA ASP A 9 -33.22 -5.19 -9.20
C ASP A 9 -32.94 -3.71 -9.45
N ARG A 10 -32.70 -2.93 -8.39
CA ARG A 10 -32.33 -1.51 -8.52
C ARG A 10 -31.00 -1.31 -9.25
N LEU A 11 -30.03 -2.19 -9.02
CA LEU A 11 -28.76 -2.17 -9.74
C LEU A 11 -28.99 -2.37 -11.25
N PHE A 12 -29.81 -3.34 -11.62
CA PHE A 12 -30.13 -3.67 -13.00
C PHE A 12 -30.92 -2.54 -13.68
N GLU A 13 -31.87 -1.93 -12.97
CA GLU A 13 -32.59 -0.74 -13.46
C GLU A 13 -31.63 0.40 -13.77
N ARG A 14 -30.66 0.67 -12.88
CA ARG A 14 -29.65 1.71 -13.09
C ARG A 14 -28.75 1.39 -14.29
N LEU A 15 -28.25 0.17 -14.39
CA LEU A 15 -27.38 -0.26 -15.50
C LEU A 15 -28.13 -0.24 -16.85
N ALA A 16 -29.39 -0.67 -16.86
CA ALA A 16 -30.25 -0.59 -18.04
C ALA A 16 -30.49 0.86 -18.47
N ALA A 17 -30.69 1.78 -17.52
CA ALA A 17 -30.85 3.21 -17.82
C ALA A 17 -29.55 3.85 -18.35
N THR A 18 -28.37 3.41 -17.91
CA THR A 18 -27.08 3.95 -18.36
C THR A 18 -26.66 3.42 -19.73
N TYR A 19 -26.79 2.11 -19.96
CA TYR A 19 -26.28 1.45 -21.18
C TYR A 19 -27.35 1.20 -22.26
N GLY A 20 -28.63 1.32 -21.91
CA GLY A 20 -29.76 1.15 -22.82
C GLY A 20 -29.69 -0.16 -23.61
N ALA A 21 -29.71 -0.06 -24.94
CA ALA A 21 -29.68 -1.21 -25.84
C ALA A 21 -28.48 -2.14 -25.64
N GLY A 22 -27.33 -1.62 -25.17
CA GLY A 22 -26.16 -2.45 -24.87
C GLY A 22 -26.43 -3.46 -23.77
N TRP A 23 -27.13 -3.03 -22.71
CA TRP A 23 -27.55 -3.91 -21.61
C TRP A 23 -28.60 -4.92 -22.07
N THR A 24 -29.62 -4.48 -22.79
CA THR A 24 -30.71 -5.36 -23.25
C THR A 24 -30.20 -6.44 -24.20
N ARG A 25 -29.31 -6.09 -25.14
CA ARG A 25 -28.74 -7.05 -26.09
C ARG A 25 -27.86 -8.10 -25.42
N GLN A 26 -27.15 -7.73 -24.37
CA GLN A 26 -26.24 -8.65 -23.67
C GLN A 26 -26.97 -9.82 -22.99
N TRP A 27 -28.24 -9.64 -22.62
CA TRP A 27 -29.03 -10.62 -21.87
C TRP A 27 -30.29 -11.10 -22.62
N ALA A 28 -30.40 -10.85 -23.92
CA ALA A 28 -31.61 -11.11 -24.70
C ALA A 28 -32.04 -12.59 -24.69
N ASP A 29 -31.08 -13.51 -24.74
CA ASP A 29 -31.33 -14.96 -24.84
C ASP A 29 -31.18 -15.69 -23.49
N VAL A 30 -30.98 -14.97 -22.39
CA VAL A 30 -30.70 -15.56 -21.07
C VAL A 30 -31.83 -15.25 -20.09
N PRO A 31 -32.35 -16.24 -19.33
CA PRO A 31 -33.35 -15.99 -18.30
C PRO A 31 -32.83 -14.99 -17.26
N MET A 32 -33.49 -13.83 -17.16
CA MET A 32 -33.07 -12.74 -16.27
C MET A 32 -33.03 -13.15 -14.79
N ALA A 33 -33.86 -14.12 -14.38
CA ALA A 33 -33.85 -14.66 -13.02
C ALA A 33 -32.51 -15.34 -12.68
N ASP A 34 -31.94 -16.09 -13.61
CA ASP A 34 -30.66 -16.78 -13.43
C ASP A 34 -29.51 -15.76 -13.40
N VAL A 35 -29.57 -14.75 -14.27
CA VAL A 35 -28.59 -13.66 -14.30
C VAL A 35 -28.59 -12.91 -12.96
N LYS A 36 -29.77 -12.54 -12.45
CA LYS A 36 -29.89 -11.86 -11.15
C LYS A 36 -29.38 -12.73 -9.99
N THR A 37 -29.63 -14.04 -10.03
CA THR A 37 -29.14 -14.99 -9.02
C THR A 37 -27.61 -15.08 -9.04
N ALA A 38 -27.01 -15.16 -10.24
CA ALA A 38 -25.55 -15.16 -10.40
C ALA A 38 -24.92 -13.85 -9.90
N TRP A 39 -25.51 -12.69 -10.24
CA TRP A 39 -25.07 -11.39 -9.75
C TRP A 39 -25.20 -11.26 -8.23
N ALA A 40 -26.31 -11.73 -7.65
CA ALA A 40 -26.53 -11.72 -6.21
C ALA A 40 -25.48 -12.54 -5.45
N HIS A 41 -25.05 -13.67 -6.02
CA HIS A 41 -24.00 -14.52 -5.47
C HIS A 41 -22.62 -13.87 -5.59
N GLU A 42 -22.25 -13.39 -6.79
CA GLU A 42 -20.92 -12.82 -7.04
C GLU A 42 -20.66 -11.54 -6.23
N LEU A 43 -21.67 -10.71 -6.07
CA LEU A 43 -21.61 -9.46 -5.30
C LEU A 43 -21.84 -9.65 -3.81
N ALA A 44 -22.12 -10.87 -3.36
CA ALA A 44 -22.41 -11.12 -1.96
C ALA A 44 -21.22 -10.82 -1.02
N THR A 45 -19.98 -10.86 -1.56
CA THR A 45 -18.78 -10.41 -0.84
C THR A 45 -18.88 -8.95 -0.36
N PHE A 46 -19.67 -8.13 -1.04
CA PHE A 46 -19.87 -6.72 -0.71
C PHE A 46 -21.16 -6.45 0.07
N ALA A 47 -21.86 -7.48 0.55
CA ALA A 47 -23.10 -7.33 1.32
C ALA A 47 -22.91 -6.43 2.56
N ASN A 48 -21.74 -6.50 3.20
CA ASN A 48 -21.38 -5.68 4.36
C ASN A 48 -20.70 -4.34 3.96
N SER A 49 -20.57 -4.05 2.68
CA SER A 49 -19.83 -2.89 2.16
C SER A 49 -20.52 -2.28 0.93
N LEU A 50 -21.79 -1.90 1.10
CA LEU A 50 -22.62 -1.35 0.03
C LEU A 50 -22.04 -0.06 -0.58
N HIS A 51 -21.21 0.69 0.15
CA HIS A 51 -20.53 1.87 -0.39
C HIS A 51 -19.69 1.54 -1.64
N ARG A 52 -19.13 0.33 -1.74
CA ARG A 52 -18.28 -0.08 -2.86
C ARG A 52 -19.10 -0.24 -4.14
N ILE A 53 -20.32 -0.74 -4.00
CA ILE A 53 -21.29 -0.88 -5.10
C ILE A 53 -21.76 0.51 -5.55
N ALA A 54 -22.03 1.43 -4.60
CA ALA A 54 -22.39 2.81 -4.91
C ALA A 54 -21.27 3.53 -5.68
N TRP A 55 -20.02 3.41 -5.21
CA TRP A 55 -18.86 3.97 -5.90
C TRP A 55 -18.67 3.41 -7.32
N ALA A 56 -18.87 2.10 -7.49
CA ALA A 56 -18.81 1.47 -8.81
C ALA A 56 -19.90 1.97 -9.77
N LEU A 57 -21.10 2.28 -9.25
CA LEU A 57 -22.19 2.87 -10.03
C LEU A 57 -21.94 4.32 -10.46
N GLU A 58 -21.08 5.05 -9.74
CA GLU A 58 -20.65 6.39 -10.11
C GLU A 58 -19.50 6.37 -11.13
N ASN A 59 -18.70 5.29 -11.13
CA ASN A 59 -17.50 5.13 -11.95
C ASN A 59 -17.71 4.07 -13.05
N LEU A 60 -18.85 4.12 -13.72
CA LEU A 60 -19.23 3.14 -14.73
C LEU A 60 -18.38 3.27 -16.00
N PRO A 61 -17.87 2.14 -16.56
CA PRO A 61 -17.11 2.14 -17.80
C PRO A 61 -18.00 2.49 -19.01
N PRO A 62 -17.43 2.93 -20.14
CA PRO A 62 -18.20 3.25 -21.35
C PRO A 62 -18.85 2.01 -22.00
N LYS A 63 -18.25 0.83 -21.83
CA LYS A 63 -18.81 -0.46 -22.27
C LYS A 63 -19.61 -1.09 -21.14
N CYS A 64 -20.75 -1.69 -21.50
CA CYS A 64 -21.59 -2.44 -20.57
C CYS A 64 -20.80 -3.59 -19.89
N PRO A 65 -20.61 -3.56 -18.57
CA PRO A 65 -19.80 -4.55 -17.86
C PRO A 65 -20.60 -5.82 -17.57
N ASN A 66 -19.92 -6.98 -17.56
CA ASN A 66 -20.45 -8.21 -16.98
C ASN A 66 -20.27 -8.23 -15.44
N VAL A 67 -20.80 -9.24 -14.76
CA VAL A 67 -20.72 -9.36 -13.29
C VAL A 67 -19.29 -9.39 -12.76
N ILE A 68 -18.36 -10.02 -13.48
CA ILE A 68 -16.96 -10.18 -13.06
C ILE A 68 -16.25 -8.84 -13.19
N GLU A 69 -16.46 -8.12 -14.29
CA GLU A 69 -15.93 -6.78 -14.53
C GLU A 69 -16.48 -5.78 -13.50
N PHE A 70 -17.79 -5.82 -13.23
CA PHE A 70 -18.42 -4.97 -12.22
C PHE A 70 -17.92 -5.29 -10.80
N LYS A 71 -17.71 -6.58 -10.49
CA LYS A 71 -17.08 -7.01 -9.22
C LYS A 71 -15.64 -6.50 -9.11
N ALA A 72 -14.87 -6.53 -10.18
CA ALA A 72 -13.52 -5.97 -10.20
C ALA A 72 -13.54 -4.45 -9.97
N LEU A 73 -14.49 -3.74 -10.59
CA LEU A 73 -14.70 -2.31 -10.37
C LEU A 73 -15.04 -2.00 -8.90
N CYS A 74 -15.91 -2.78 -8.26
CA CYS A 74 -16.22 -2.66 -6.84
C CYS A 74 -14.99 -2.85 -5.93
N ARG A 75 -13.96 -3.60 -6.37
CA ARG A 75 -12.72 -3.78 -5.60
C ARG A 75 -11.77 -2.58 -5.69
N LEU A 76 -11.90 -1.76 -6.72
CA LEU A 76 -11.11 -0.53 -6.88
C LEU A 76 -11.61 0.61 -5.99
N ALA A 77 -12.80 0.48 -5.40
CA ALA A 77 -13.36 1.48 -4.52
C ALA A 77 -12.40 1.78 -3.36
N PRO A 78 -12.10 3.07 -3.09
CA PRO A 78 -11.25 3.45 -1.99
C PRO A 78 -11.83 2.97 -0.65
N ALA A 79 -10.95 2.67 0.30
CA ALA A 79 -11.38 2.35 1.65
C ALA A 79 -12.15 3.54 2.24
N PRO A 80 -13.30 3.31 2.91
CA PRO A 80 -14.04 4.40 3.53
C PRO A 80 -13.15 5.01 4.60
N ASP A 81 -13.15 6.34 4.71
CA ASP A 81 -12.45 7.04 5.77
C ASP A 81 -13.16 6.73 7.09
N VAL A 82 -12.70 5.70 7.79
CA VAL A 82 -13.23 5.32 9.09
C VAL A 82 -12.61 6.28 10.11
N PRO A 83 -13.41 7.05 10.86
CA PRO A 83 -12.88 7.91 11.90
C PRO A 83 -12.00 7.08 12.82
N MET A 84 -10.69 7.37 12.84
CA MET A 84 -9.76 6.68 13.72
C MET A 84 -10.24 6.87 15.15
N LEU A 85 -10.38 5.77 15.89
CA LEU A 85 -10.57 5.87 17.33
C LEU A 85 -9.39 6.68 17.89
N PRO A 86 -9.64 7.64 18.81
CA PRO A 86 -8.56 8.38 19.43
C PRO A 86 -7.61 7.37 20.07
N MET A 87 -6.35 7.43 19.64
CA MET A 87 -5.32 6.54 20.14
C MET A 87 -5.30 6.66 21.67
N PRO A 88 -5.50 5.57 22.44
CA PRO A 88 -5.41 5.65 23.89
C PRO A 88 -4.01 6.14 24.22
N LYS A 89 -3.92 7.32 24.85
CA LYS A 89 -2.63 7.87 25.29
C LYS A 89 -1.95 6.81 26.15
N ALA A 90 -0.75 6.40 25.75
CA ALA A 90 0.01 5.43 26.52
C ALA A 90 0.18 5.96 27.95
N ASP A 91 -0.21 5.15 28.92
CA ASP A 91 -0.06 5.48 30.33
C ASP A 91 1.45 5.61 30.63
N PRO A 92 1.93 6.81 31.00
CA PRO A 92 3.35 7.10 31.13
C PRO A 92 4.04 6.20 32.15
N GLU A 93 3.33 5.71 33.15
CA GLU A 93 3.86 4.80 34.17
C GLU A 93 4.09 3.39 33.62
N ARG A 94 3.19 2.90 32.75
CA ARG A 94 3.41 1.63 32.04
C ARG A 94 4.58 1.73 31.06
N VAL A 95 4.72 2.85 30.35
CA VAL A 95 5.86 3.06 29.43
C VAL A 95 7.19 3.04 30.18
N LYS A 96 7.28 3.70 31.34
CA LYS A 96 8.47 3.66 32.21
C LYS A 96 8.76 2.25 32.72
N ALA A 97 7.74 1.52 33.17
CA ALA A 97 7.89 0.16 33.68
C ALA A 97 8.41 -0.81 32.60
N GLU A 98 7.92 -0.71 31.37
CA GLU A 98 8.40 -1.52 30.25
C GLU A 98 9.81 -1.10 29.79
N LEU A 99 10.12 0.20 29.78
CA LEU A 99 11.48 0.69 29.52
C LEU A 99 12.49 0.19 30.56
N ALA A 100 12.10 0.10 31.84
CA ALA A 100 12.94 -0.45 32.90
C ALA A 100 13.24 -1.96 32.70
N LYS A 101 12.27 -2.72 32.17
CA LYS A 101 12.47 -4.14 31.81
C LYS A 101 13.44 -4.29 30.63
N LEU A 102 13.36 -3.41 29.64
CA LEU A 102 14.26 -3.40 28.48
C LEU A 102 15.70 -3.02 28.84
N GLY A 103 15.92 -2.29 29.93
CA GLY A 103 17.27 -1.97 30.43
C GLY A 103 18.12 -3.18 30.81
N HIS A 104 17.51 -4.36 30.98
CA HIS A 104 18.18 -5.61 31.36
C HIS A 104 18.44 -6.56 30.18
N VAL A 105 18.00 -6.21 28.95
CA VAL A 105 18.26 -7.02 27.75
C VAL A 105 19.70 -6.83 27.29
N PRO A 106 20.57 -7.87 27.34
CA PRO A 106 21.92 -7.77 26.81
C PRO A 106 21.83 -7.67 25.29
N GLY A 107 22.02 -6.46 24.75
CA GLY A 107 21.96 -6.22 23.30
C GLY A 107 21.44 -4.83 22.90
N VAL A 108 20.68 -4.17 23.77
CA VAL A 108 20.19 -2.80 23.53
C VAL A 108 21.02 -1.79 24.34
N LYS A 109 22.34 -1.78 24.12
CA LYS A 109 23.12 -0.59 24.46
C LYS A 109 22.86 0.42 23.34
N ARG A 110 22.35 1.62 23.67
CA ARG A 110 22.59 2.80 22.84
C ARG A 110 24.11 2.87 22.69
N GLN A 111 24.62 2.47 21.54
CA GLN A 111 26.02 2.67 21.23
C GLN A 111 26.21 4.19 21.25
N ALA A 112 26.86 4.71 22.28
CA ALA A 112 27.53 6.00 22.17
C ALA A 112 28.36 5.95 20.87
N PRO A 113 28.44 7.02 20.07
CA PRO A 113 29.23 7.00 18.86
C PRO A 113 30.62 6.51 19.23
N SER A 114 30.93 5.27 18.83
CA SER A 114 32.24 4.71 19.12
C SER A 114 33.21 5.65 18.43
N GLY A 115 34.24 6.13 19.12
CA GLY A 115 35.31 6.95 18.52
C GLY A 115 36.11 6.22 17.42
N ILE A 116 35.59 5.08 16.94
CA ILE A 116 36.07 4.32 15.80
C ILE A 116 35.77 5.15 14.56
N ASP A 117 36.83 5.69 13.99
CA ASP A 117 36.75 6.37 12.71
C ASP A 117 36.50 5.35 11.58
N HIS A 118 35.24 5.23 11.18
CA HIS A 118 34.79 4.33 10.13
C HIS A 118 35.39 4.64 8.75
N LYS A 119 36.05 5.80 8.56
CA LYS A 119 36.75 6.18 7.33
C LYS A 119 38.28 6.08 7.45
N ALA A 120 38.81 5.58 8.56
CA ALA A 120 40.25 5.42 8.76
C ALA A 120 40.91 4.52 7.70
N TRP A 121 40.22 3.46 7.26
CA TRP A 121 40.71 2.56 6.21
C TRP A 121 40.92 3.30 4.88
N ALA A 122 40.01 4.21 4.52
CA ALA A 122 40.05 4.95 3.26
C ALA A 122 41.22 5.95 3.24
N ARG A 123 41.46 6.67 4.34
CA ARG A 123 42.63 7.57 4.46
C ARG A 123 43.95 6.82 4.33
N ARG A 124 44.04 5.62 4.93
CA ARG A 124 45.25 4.78 4.84
C ARG A 124 45.56 4.36 3.40
N ILE A 125 44.54 3.98 2.63
CA ILE A 125 44.71 3.56 1.23
C ILE A 125 45.17 4.72 0.35
N VAL A 126 44.59 5.91 0.54
CA VAL A 126 45.01 7.12 -0.20
C VAL A 126 46.47 7.48 0.14
N ALA A 127 46.83 7.49 1.43
CA ALA A 127 48.19 7.79 1.85
C ALA A 127 49.24 6.81 1.28
N ARG A 128 48.93 5.51 1.21
CA ARG A 128 49.81 4.49 0.61
C ARG A 128 50.00 4.68 -0.89
N HIS A 129 48.92 5.00 -1.60
CA HIS A 129 48.97 5.31 -3.03
C HIS A 129 49.80 6.57 -3.30
N ASP A 130 49.60 7.63 -2.51
CA ASP A 130 50.32 8.89 -2.66
C ASP A 130 51.82 8.75 -2.28
N ALA A 131 52.16 7.76 -1.43
CA ALA A 131 53.53 7.34 -1.14
C ALA A 131 54.18 6.51 -2.28
N GLY A 132 53.49 6.29 -3.40
CA GLY A 132 54.02 5.60 -4.58
C GLY A 132 53.84 4.08 -4.58
N GLU A 133 53.07 3.53 -3.62
CA GLU A 133 52.75 2.11 -3.64
C GLU A 133 51.78 1.79 -4.77
N LYS A 134 52.12 0.79 -5.60
CA LYS A 134 51.29 0.35 -6.74
C LYS A 134 50.05 -0.40 -6.25
N LEU A 135 49.01 0.34 -5.89
CA LEU A 135 47.69 -0.18 -5.52
C LEU A 135 46.76 -0.25 -6.74
N SER A 136 45.78 -1.16 -6.71
CA SER A 136 44.79 -1.27 -7.77
C SER A 136 44.03 0.06 -7.96
N PRO A 137 43.90 0.56 -9.20
CA PRO A 137 43.20 1.82 -9.48
C PRO A 137 41.78 1.86 -8.91
N THR A 138 41.08 0.72 -8.90
CA THR A 138 39.73 0.59 -8.35
C THR A 138 39.69 0.79 -6.84
N THR A 139 40.69 0.26 -6.12
CA THR A 139 40.80 0.40 -4.66
C THR A 139 41.04 1.85 -4.25
N VAL A 140 41.84 2.58 -5.04
CA VAL A 140 42.11 4.01 -4.81
C VAL A 140 40.88 4.86 -5.11
N ARG A 141 40.15 4.55 -6.19
CA ARG A 141 38.89 5.22 -6.53
C ARG A 141 37.87 5.11 -5.40
N PHE A 142 37.61 3.90 -4.90
CA PHE A 142 36.63 3.67 -3.82
C PHE A 142 37.05 4.31 -2.49
N ALA A 143 38.33 4.31 -2.15
CA ALA A 143 38.81 5.02 -0.98
C ALA A 143 38.58 6.54 -1.10
N ARG A 144 38.81 7.13 -2.27
CA ARG A 144 38.54 8.56 -2.54
C ARG A 144 37.04 8.88 -2.49
N GLU A 145 36.19 8.02 -3.05
CA GLU A 145 34.74 8.16 -3.00
C GLU A 145 34.19 8.09 -1.57
N ALA A 146 34.67 7.15 -0.75
CA ALA A 146 34.27 7.03 0.65
C ALA A 146 34.61 8.28 1.49
N LEU A 147 35.68 8.99 1.11
CA LEU A 147 36.09 10.25 1.74
C LEU A 147 35.32 11.47 1.25
N ARG A 148 34.72 11.43 0.04
CA ARG A 148 33.81 12.49 -0.42
C ARG A 148 32.52 12.42 0.42
N SER A 149 32.30 13.45 1.24
CA SER A 149 31.04 13.61 1.96
C SER A 149 29.95 14.01 0.95
N HIS A 150 29.07 13.08 0.56
CA HIS A 150 27.84 13.39 -0.17
C HIS A 150 26.71 13.84 0.80
N LEU A 151 27.05 14.65 1.79
CA LEU A 151 26.04 15.43 2.49
C LEU A 151 25.71 16.61 1.59
N VAL A 152 24.56 16.51 0.91
CA VAL A 152 23.89 17.62 0.23
C VAL A 152 23.87 18.80 1.21
N PRO A 153 24.44 19.97 0.88
CA PRO A 153 24.18 21.15 1.69
C PRO A 153 22.70 21.50 1.52
N GLU A 154 21.94 21.48 2.62
CA GLU A 154 20.62 22.11 2.65
C GLU A 154 20.77 23.57 2.21
N ALA A 155 20.03 23.94 1.18
CA ALA A 155 19.95 25.30 0.69
C ALA A 155 19.41 26.23 1.78
N VAL A 156 20.13 27.31 2.04
CA VAL A 156 19.63 28.55 2.66
C VAL A 156 19.98 29.69 1.72
#